data_AF-A0A7X0GTI8-F1
#
_entry.id   AF-A0A7X0GTI8-F1
#
_cell.length_a   1.000
_cell.length_b   1.000
_cell.length_c   1.000
_cell.angle_alpha   90.00
_cell.angle_beta   90.00
_cell.angle_gamma   90.00
#
_symmetry.space_group_name_H-M   'P 1'
#
loop_
_entity.id
_entity.type
_entity.pdbx_description
1 polymer ?
#
loop_
_entity_poly.entity_id
_entity_poly.type
_entity_poly.pdbx_seq_one_letter_code
_entity_poly.pdbx_strand_id
1 'polypeptide(L)'
;MNLALHDAFLLGDALVARLTTGDDSGLDSYAQACLRRVWDYQEFLQWLSEVYHGTAAGDPFRAGTALARLRRLFTTPTAAAAFRRAVPRDGGALLSEPRSVVRGPVAEPVVGHVQCLVDEPAQMTVAQ
;
A
#
# COMPACT_ATOMS: atom_id res chain seq x y z
N MET A 1 -0.60 -3.73 -5.92
CA MET A 1 0.73 -3.10 -5.96
C MET A 1 0.72 -1.64 -5.50
N ASN A 2 -0.34 -0.86 -5.74
CA ASN A 2 -0.42 0.56 -5.38
C ASN A 2 -0.26 0.85 -3.87
N LEU A 3 -0.74 -0.05 -3.00
CA LEU A 3 -0.67 0.13 -1.54
C LEU A 3 0.78 0.16 -1.02
N ALA A 4 1.59 -0.82 -1.42
CA ALA A 4 3.00 -0.90 -1.02
C ALA A 4 3.81 0.31 -1.47
N LEU A 5 3.50 0.86 -2.65
CA LEU A 5 4.17 2.06 -3.15
C LEU A 5 3.83 3.30 -2.30
N HIS A 6 2.56 3.46 -1.91
CA HIS A 6 2.15 4.53 -1.01
C HIS A 6 2.83 4.43 0.35
N ASP A 7 2.89 3.21 0.92
CA ASP A 7 3.54 2.96 2.21
C ASP A 7 5.05 3.20 2.13
N ALA A 8 5.68 2.91 0.99
CA ALA A 8 7.09 3.20 0.75
C ALA A 8 7.39 4.70 0.68
N PHE A 9 6.52 5.50 0.05
CA PHE A 9 6.67 6.96 0.04
C PHE A 9 6.52 7.57 1.43
N LEU A 10 5.52 7.13 2.19
CA LEU A 10 5.32 7.59 3.56
C LEU A 10 6.52 7.27 4.46
N LEU A 11 7.10 6.07 4.31
CA LEU A 11 8.32 5.69 5.01
C LEU A 11 9.52 6.53 4.57
N GLY A 12 9.65 6.79 3.27
CA GLY A 12 10.70 7.62 2.70
C GLY A 12 10.69 9.04 3.29
N ASP A 13 9.53 9.68 3.33
CA ASP A 13 9.37 11.03 3.90
C ASP A 13 9.75 11.06 5.40
N ALA A 14 9.33 10.04 6.16
CA ALA A 14 9.66 9.91 7.59
C ALA A 14 11.17 9.70 7.82
N LEU A 15 11.82 8.89 7.00
CA LEU A 15 13.27 8.68 7.07
C LEU A 15 14.07 9.95 6.72
N VAL A 16 13.63 10.71 5.72
CA VAL A 16 14.27 11.99 5.37
C VAL A 16 14.17 12.98 6.53
N ALA A 17 13.00 13.12 7.16
CA ALA A 17 12.82 13.98 8.33
C ALA A 17 13.76 13.57 9.47
N ARG A 18 13.77 12.29 9.82
CA ARG A 18 14.66 11.77 10.87
C ARG A 18 16.14 12.03 10.60
N LEU A 19 16.60 11.78 9.37
CA LEU A 19 18.03 11.91 9.02
C LEU A 19 18.48 13.37 8.86
N THR A 20 17.59 14.29 8.53
CA THR A 20 17.95 15.71 8.27
C THR A 20 17.67 16.65 9.43
N THR A 21 16.60 16.42 10.19
CA THR A 21 16.16 17.30 11.29
C THR A 21 16.14 16.60 12.65
N GLY A 22 16.31 15.27 12.68
CA GLY A 22 16.18 14.46 13.90
C GLY A 22 14.73 14.16 14.30
N ASP A 23 13.73 14.59 13.52
CA ASP A 23 12.31 14.41 13.83
C ASP A 23 11.84 12.96 13.65
N ASP A 24 11.40 12.32 14.74
CA ASP A 24 10.88 10.95 14.78
C ASP A 24 9.38 10.84 14.54
N SER A 25 8.63 11.95 14.55
CA SER A 25 7.16 11.92 14.58
C SER A 25 6.54 11.14 13.41
N GLY A 26 7.17 11.20 12.23
CA GLY A 26 6.77 10.42 11.06
C GLY A 26 6.96 8.92 11.23
N LEU A 27 8.06 8.48 11.86
CA LEU A 27 8.34 7.07 12.11
C LEU A 27 7.43 6.51 13.21
N ASP A 28 7.21 7.28 14.28
CA ASP A 28 6.34 6.90 15.39
C ASP A 28 4.88 6.67 14.94
N SER A 29 4.43 7.44 13.94
CA SER A 29 3.07 7.36 13.42
C SER A 29 2.93 6.48 12.16
N TYR A 30 4.04 6.05 11.56
CA TYR A 30 4.08 5.33 10.28
C TYR A 30 3.16 4.10 10.26
N ALA A 31 3.36 3.18 11.22
CA ALA A 31 2.61 1.93 11.26
C ALA A 31 1.10 2.19 11.37
N GLN A 32 0.70 3.14 12.21
CA GLN A 32 -0.70 3.50 12.41
C GLN A 32 -1.31 4.12 11.14
N ALA A 33 -0.53 4.90 10.40
CA ALA A 33 -0.98 5.49 9.14
C ALA A 33 -1.21 4.42 8.05
N CYS A 34 -0.27 3.48 7.88
CA CYS A 34 -0.39 2.39 6.92
C CYS A 34 -1.53 1.43 7.28
N LEU A 35 -1.64 1.02 8.55
CA LEU A 35 -2.65 0.04 8.98
C LEU A 35 -4.08 0.50 8.73
N ARG A 36 -4.39 1.80 8.89
CA ARG A 36 -5.71 2.33 8.54
C ARG A 36 -6.07 2.02 7.09
N ARG A 37 -5.15 2.27 6.16
CA ARG A 37 -5.38 2.05 4.72
C ARG A 37 -5.39 0.57 4.36
N VAL A 38 -4.53 -0.24 5.00
CA VAL A 38 -4.51 -1.69 4.82
C VAL A 38 -5.86 -2.28 5.21
N TRP A 39 -6.42 -1.90 6.36
CA TRP A 39 -7.70 -2.45 6.81
C TRP A 39 -8.87 -2.04 5.92
N ASP A 40 -8.92 -0.77 5.49
CA ASP A 40 -9.93 -0.32 4.51
C ASP A 40 -9.85 -1.14 3.21
N TYR A 41 -8.64 -1.43 2.75
CA TYR A 41 -8.42 -2.22 1.54
C TYR A 41 -8.80 -3.71 1.73
N GLN A 42 -8.48 -4.30 2.88
CA GLN A 42 -8.82 -5.70 3.18
C GLN A 42 -10.33 -5.89 3.35
N GLU A 43 -11.02 -4.98 4.02
CA GLU A 43 -12.49 -5.01 4.11
C GLU A 43 -13.12 -4.94 2.72
N PHE A 44 -12.62 -4.03 1.88
CA PHE A 44 -13.08 -3.88 0.52
C PHE A 44 -12.85 -5.15 -0.32
N LEU A 45 -11.63 -5.71 -0.29
CA LEU A 45 -11.30 -6.93 -1.03
C LEU A 45 -12.11 -8.13 -0.58
N GLN A 46 -12.36 -8.25 0.73
CA GLN A 46 -13.20 -9.32 1.26
C GLN A 46 -14.63 -9.18 0.73
N TRP A 47 -15.21 -7.98 0.78
CA TRP A 47 -16.54 -7.73 0.23
C TRP A 47 -16.59 -7.97 -1.29
N LEU A 48 -15.58 -7.52 -2.04
CA LEU A 48 -15.52 -7.70 -3.49
C LEU A 48 -15.43 -9.19 -3.86
N SER A 49 -14.69 -9.97 -3.07
CA SER A 49 -14.64 -11.42 -3.21
C SER A 49 -16.02 -12.05 -3.05
N GLU A 50 -16.83 -11.60 -2.10
CA GLU A 50 -18.21 -12.04 -1.93
C GLU A 50 -19.12 -11.65 -3.10
N VAL A 51 -18.90 -10.48 -3.71
CA VAL A 51 -19.63 -10.09 -4.92
C VAL A 51 -19.34 -11.03 -6.08
N TYR A 52 -18.06 -11.37 -6.31
CA TYR A 52 -17.67 -12.22 -7.44
C TYR A 52 -17.97 -13.70 -7.22
N HIS A 53 -17.79 -14.21 -5.99
CA HIS A 53 -17.84 -15.64 -5.71
C HIS A 53 -18.99 -16.04 -4.78
N GLY A 54 -19.61 -15.10 -4.07
CA GLY A 54 -20.64 -15.41 -3.08
C GLY A 54 -21.93 -15.96 -3.69
N THR A 55 -22.23 -15.62 -4.95
CA THR A 55 -23.35 -16.23 -5.70
C THR A 55 -23.08 -17.67 -6.08
N ALA A 56 -21.81 -18.06 -6.27
CA ALA A 56 -21.40 -19.43 -6.56
C ALA A 56 -21.56 -20.36 -5.34
N ALA A 57 -21.57 -19.81 -4.12
CA ALA A 57 -21.78 -20.56 -2.89
C ALA A 57 -23.26 -20.90 -2.60
N GLY A 58 -24.21 -20.37 -3.40
CA GLY A 58 -25.63 -20.72 -3.30
C GLY A 58 -26.39 -20.14 -2.11
N ASP A 59 -25.83 -19.16 -1.38
CA ASP A 59 -26.48 -18.48 -0.25
C ASP A 59 -27.30 -17.25 -0.73
N PRO A 60 -28.65 -17.30 -0.71
CA PRO A 60 -29.49 -16.20 -1.18
C PRO A 60 -29.38 -14.93 -0.34
N PHE A 61 -29.09 -15.06 0.97
CA PHE A 61 -28.93 -13.92 1.85
C PHE A 61 -27.66 -13.15 1.51
N ARG A 62 -26.53 -13.85 1.35
CA ARG A 62 -25.26 -13.23 0.92
C ARG A 62 -25.35 -12.60 -0.46
N ALA A 63 -26.01 -13.27 -1.42
CA ALA A 63 -26.25 -12.70 -2.74
C ALA A 63 -27.09 -11.42 -2.67
N GLY A 64 -28.15 -11.42 -1.85
CA GLY A 64 -29.02 -10.26 -1.63
C GLY A 64 -28.29 -9.06 -1.00
N THR A 65 -27.48 -9.29 0.04
CA THR A 65 -26.73 -8.23 0.72
C THR A 65 -25.61 -7.65 -0.14
N ALA A 66 -24.90 -8.49 -0.91
CA ALA A 66 -23.91 -8.06 -1.88
C ALA A 66 -24.54 -7.13 -2.96
N LEU A 67 -25.68 -7.53 -3.52
CA LEU A 67 -26.41 -6.74 -4.51
C LEU A 67 -26.96 -5.42 -3.93
N ALA A 68 -27.46 -5.45 -2.69
CA ALA A 68 -27.93 -4.24 -2.01
C ALA A 68 -26.79 -3.23 -1.79
N ARG A 69 -25.60 -3.70 -1.40
CA ARG A 69 -24.40 -2.84 -1.23
C ARG A 69 -23.94 -2.25 -2.57
N LEU A 70 -23.89 -3.06 -3.64
CA LEU A 70 -23.62 -2.59 -5.00
C LEU A 70 -24.60 -1.49 -5.43
N ARG A 71 -25.90 -1.71 -5.24
CA ARG A 71 -26.92 -0.72 -5.59
C ARG A 71 -26.67 0.59 -4.86
N ARG A 72 -26.36 0.54 -3.56
CA ARG A 72 -26.08 1.72 -2.74
C ARG A 72 -24.87 2.51 -3.23
N LEU A 73 -23.82 1.83 -3.71
CA LEU A 73 -22.65 2.49 -4.30
C LEU A 73 -23.01 3.38 -5.50
N PHE A 74 -23.98 2.95 -6.33
CA PHE A 74 -24.38 3.69 -7.53
C PHE A 74 -25.51 4.69 -7.30
N THR A 75 -26.29 4.54 -6.23
CA THR A 75 -27.44 5.42 -5.97
C THR A 75 -27.20 6.45 -4.85
N THR A 76 -26.18 6.26 -4.02
CA THR A 76 -25.93 7.11 -2.85
C THR A 76 -24.54 7.78 -2.94
N PRO A 77 -24.47 9.12 -3.05
CA PRO A 77 -23.20 9.84 -3.18
C PRO A 77 -22.21 9.63 -2.02
N THR A 78 -22.71 9.48 -0.78
CA THR A 78 -21.87 9.22 0.40
C THR A 78 -21.25 7.82 0.36
N ALA A 79 -21.99 6.82 -0.12
CA ALA A 79 -21.47 5.47 -0.32
C ALA A 79 -20.39 5.44 -1.42
N ALA A 80 -20.62 6.14 -2.53
CA ALA A 80 -19.62 6.30 -3.60
C ALA A 80 -18.37 7.02 -3.08
N ALA A 81 -18.53 8.05 -2.26
CA ALA A 81 -17.42 8.79 -1.67
C ALA A 81 -16.57 7.92 -0.73
N ALA A 82 -17.21 7.12 0.13
CA ALA A 82 -16.52 6.18 1.01
C ALA A 82 -15.74 5.12 0.20
N PHE A 83 -16.37 4.54 -0.83
CA PHE A 83 -15.73 3.58 -1.74
C PHE A 83 -14.48 4.15 -2.42
N ARG A 84 -14.54 5.40 -2.91
CA ARG A 84 -13.39 6.05 -3.54
C ARG A 84 -12.19 6.22 -2.61
N ARG A 85 -12.40 6.26 -1.29
CA ARG A 85 -11.31 6.34 -0.30
C ARG A 85 -10.66 4.98 -0.08
N ALA A 86 -11.45 3.90 -0.09
CA ALA A 86 -10.96 2.53 0.09
C ALA A 86 -10.22 1.98 -1.14
N VAL A 87 -10.55 2.46 -2.34
CA VAL A 87 -9.87 2.04 -3.58
C VAL A 87 -8.58 2.87 -3.77
N PRO A 88 -7.40 2.23 -3.90
CA PRO A 88 -6.14 2.93 -4.12
C PRO A 88 -6.18 3.82 -5.37
N ARG A 89 -5.91 5.12 -5.18
CA ARG A 89 -5.90 6.15 -6.24
C ARG A 89 -4.48 6.59 -6.58
N ASP A 90 -3.53 5.67 -6.61
CA ASP A 90 -2.14 6.05 -6.81
C ASP A 90 -1.78 5.90 -8.29
N GLY A 91 -2.22 6.91 -9.04
CA GLY A 91 -1.84 7.21 -10.42
C GLY A 91 -1.85 8.71 -10.73
N GLY A 92 -2.42 9.55 -9.85
CA GLY A 92 -2.49 11.01 -10.03
C GLY A 92 -1.30 11.79 -9.47
N ALA A 93 -0.52 11.20 -8.55
CA ALA A 93 0.66 11.86 -7.96
C ALA A 93 1.93 11.71 -8.82
N LEU A 94 1.93 10.82 -9.82
CA LEU A 94 3.05 10.64 -10.76
C LEU A 94 3.24 11.82 -11.73
N LEU A 95 2.32 12.79 -11.76
CA LEU A 95 2.41 14.02 -12.56
C LEU A 95 2.54 15.29 -11.71
N SER A 96 2.79 15.15 -10.40
CA SER A 96 3.27 16.29 -9.62
C SER A 96 4.77 16.41 -9.84
N GLU A 97 5.19 17.52 -10.45
CA GLU A 97 6.57 17.94 -10.65
C GLU A 97 7.46 17.56 -9.46
N PRO A 98 8.70 17.09 -9.70
CA PRO A 98 9.62 16.74 -8.62
C PRO A 98 9.84 17.97 -7.75
N ARG A 99 9.37 17.93 -6.48
CA ARG A 99 9.77 18.93 -5.49
C ARG A 99 11.29 18.91 -5.44
N SER A 100 11.89 20.07 -5.70
CA SER A 100 13.34 20.25 -5.80
C SER A 100 14.03 19.57 -4.63
N VAL A 101 14.74 18.48 -4.93
CA VAL A 101 15.76 17.92 -4.04
C VAL A 101 16.76 19.04 -3.81
N VAL A 102 16.71 19.65 -2.64
CA VAL A 102 17.79 20.51 -2.16
C VAL A 102 18.99 19.57 -1.99
N ARG A 103 19.89 19.56 -2.98
CA ARG A 103 21.19 18.90 -2.84
C ARG A 103 21.96 19.64 -1.75
N GLY A 104 21.90 19.14 -0.53
CA GLY A 104 22.92 19.44 0.47
C GLY A 104 24.29 18.97 -0.02
N PRO A 105 25.39 19.53 0.51
CA PRO A 105 26.74 19.12 0.11
C PRO A 105 26.89 17.62 0.33
N VAL A 106 27.25 16.91 -0.74
CA VAL A 106 27.58 15.50 -0.71
C VAL A 106 28.78 15.34 0.21
N ALA A 107 28.56 14.85 1.42
CA ALA A 107 29.63 14.30 2.23
C ALA A 107 30.15 13.05 1.49
N GLU A 108 31.46 13.00 1.27
CA GLU A 108 32.14 11.88 0.61
C GLU A 108 31.71 10.53 1.22
N PRO A 109 31.54 9.47 0.40
CA PRO A 109 31.18 8.17 0.92
C PRO A 109 32.36 7.60 1.70
N VAL A 110 32.21 7.48 3.02
CA VAL A 110 33.01 6.54 3.81
C VAL A 110 32.63 5.14 3.32
N VAL A 111 33.48 4.53 2.49
CA VAL A 111 33.36 3.14 2.05
C VAL A 111 33.61 2.25 3.27
N GLY A 112 32.56 2.03 4.06
CA GLY A 112 32.50 0.95 5.04
C GLY A 112 32.13 -0.34 4.31
N HIS A 113 33.08 -1.27 4.20
CA HIS A 113 32.81 -2.63 3.74
C HIS A 113 31.74 -3.29 4.62
N VAL A 114 30.49 -3.31 4.14
CA VAL A 114 29.50 -4.31 4.59
C VAL A 114 29.69 -5.51 3.67
N GLN A 115 30.54 -6.43 4.10
CA GLN A 115 30.67 -7.75 3.51
C GLN A 115 29.40 -8.54 3.87
N CYS A 116 28.36 -8.40 3.06
CA CYS A 116 27.25 -9.35 3.08
C CYS A 116 27.78 -10.69 2.59
N LEU A 117 27.80 -11.66 3.49
CA LEU A 117 28.11 -13.06 3.24
C LEU A 117 27.04 -13.61 2.27
N VAL A 118 27.34 -13.59 0.98
CA VAL A 118 26.64 -14.39 -0.04
C VAL A 118 27.62 -15.48 -0.41
N ASP A 119 27.53 -16.63 0.28
CA ASP A 119 28.13 -17.85 -0.23
C ASP A 119 27.19 -18.48 -1.27
N GLU A 120 27.83 -18.92 -2.35
CA GLU A 120 27.36 -19.23 -3.70
C GLU A 120 26.77 -20.69 -3.80
N PRO A 121 26.50 -21.31 -4.98
CA PRO A 121 25.23 -21.94 -5.32
C PRO A 121 25.36 -23.42 -5.77
N ALA A 122 24.25 -23.94 -6.32
CA ALA A 122 24.10 -25.18 -7.10
C ALA A 122 24.27 -26.49 -6.28
N GLN A 123 23.34 -27.46 -6.35
CA GLN A 123 23.09 -28.20 -7.58
C GLN A 123 21.65 -28.68 -7.79
N MET A 124 21.31 -28.64 -9.07
CA MET A 124 20.21 -29.27 -9.79
C MET A 124 20.18 -30.79 -9.62
N THR A 125 19.02 -31.38 -9.32
CA THR A 125 18.64 -32.72 -9.83
C THR A 125 17.13 -32.78 -9.98
N VAL A 126 16.70 -32.67 -11.24
CA VAL A 126 15.43 -33.22 -11.73
C VAL A 126 15.58 -34.74 -11.78
N ALA A 127 14.68 -35.47 -11.13
CA ALA A 127 14.47 -36.88 -11.38
C ALA A 127 13.02 -37.26 -11.09
N GLN A 128 12.33 -37.53 -12.21
CA GLN A 128 11.17 -38.42 -12.44
C GLN A 128 9.82 -38.06 -11.85
#